data_AF-K1XMG4-F1
#
_entry.id   AF-K1XMG4-F1
#
_cell.length_a   1.000
_cell.length_b   1.000
_cell.length_c   1.000
_cell.angle_alpha   90.00
_cell.angle_beta   90.00
_cell.angle_gamma   90.00
#
_symmetry.space_group_name_H-M   'P 1'
#
loop_
_entity.id
_entity.type
_entity.pdbx_description
1 polymer ?
#
loop_
_entity_poly.entity_id
_entity_poly.type
_entity_poly.pdbx_seq_one_letter_code
_entity_poly.pdbx_strand_id
1 'polypeptide(L)'
;MDQLNSINGLNTTVENTAHTAEFVAPVLIVLFVALYIFVLWKKRQNEKTSQYKLTFLQVKLPPDNEIEVKAAEHMFSNLMGFQKSFLQSIFTEPFRISFEIVSKADGIAFYVVAP
;
A
#
# COMPACT_ATOMS: atom_id res chain seq x y z
N MET A 1 -54.24 -30.10 -8.13
CA MET A 1 -52.98 -30.87 -8.32
C MET A 1 -51.87 -30.00 -8.87
N ASP A 2 -52.12 -29.15 -9.88
CA ASP A 2 -51.07 -28.30 -10.48
C ASP A 2 -50.45 -27.26 -9.52
N GLN A 3 -51.24 -26.66 -8.63
CA GLN A 3 -50.71 -25.72 -7.64
C GLN A 3 -49.78 -26.39 -6.62
N LEU A 4 -50.07 -27.64 -6.22
CA LEU A 4 -49.21 -28.41 -5.31
C LEU A 4 -47.89 -28.80 -5.98
N ASN A 5 -47.93 -29.17 -7.26
CA ASN A 5 -46.72 -29.48 -8.04
C ASN A 5 -45.84 -28.24 -8.24
N SER A 6 -46.44 -27.07 -8.44
CA SER A 6 -45.71 -25.79 -8.54
C SER A 6 -45.02 -25.41 -7.21
N ILE A 7 -45.70 -25.57 -6.08
CA ILE A 7 -45.13 -25.30 -4.74
C ILE A 7 -43.97 -26.27 -4.43
N ASN A 8 -44.12 -27.55 -4.77
CA ASN A 8 -43.04 -28.52 -4.58
C ASN A 8 -41.83 -28.25 -5.49
N GLY A 9 -42.07 -27.78 -6.73
CA GLY A 9 -41.01 -27.33 -7.64
C GLY A 9 -40.25 -26.09 -7.15
N LEU A 10 -40.97 -25.16 -6.52
CA LEU A 10 -40.36 -23.97 -5.89
C LEU A 10 -39.51 -24.36 -4.67
N ASN A 11 -40.03 -25.20 -3.78
CA ASN A 11 -39.31 -25.63 -2.58
C ASN A 11 -38.01 -26.38 -2.93
N THR A 12 -38.08 -27.30 -3.89
CA THR A 12 -36.90 -28.04 -4.36
C THR A 12 -35.87 -27.14 -5.03
N THR A 13 -36.29 -26.08 -5.74
CA THR A 13 -35.37 -25.09 -6.33
C THR A 13 -34.70 -24.23 -5.26
N VAL A 14 -35.43 -23.83 -4.22
CA VAL A 14 -34.90 -23.05 -3.10
C VAL A 14 -33.91 -23.87 -2.28
N GLU A 15 -34.23 -25.13 -1.97
CA GLU A 15 -33.34 -26.05 -1.24
C GLU A 15 -32.04 -26.30 -2.02
N ASN A 16 -32.12 -26.57 -3.32
CA ASN A 16 -30.94 -26.75 -4.17
C ASN A 16 -30.09 -25.47 -4.27
N THR A 17 -30.72 -24.29 -4.29
CA THR A 17 -30.01 -23.01 -4.31
C THR A 17 -29.32 -22.72 -2.97
N ALA A 18 -29.95 -23.08 -1.86
CA ALA A 18 -29.36 -22.94 -0.53
C ALA A 18 -28.13 -23.86 -0.36
N HIS A 19 -28.25 -25.13 -0.74
CA HIS A 19 -27.12 -26.07 -0.67
C HIS A 19 -25.96 -25.65 -1.56
N THR A 20 -26.23 -25.18 -2.79
CA THR A 20 -25.15 -24.69 -3.66
C THR A 20 -24.44 -23.47 -3.07
N ALA A 21 -25.16 -22.54 -2.43
CA ALA A 21 -24.56 -21.40 -1.75
C ALA A 21 -23.67 -21.80 -0.56
N GLU A 22 -24.08 -22.80 0.22
CA GLU A 22 -23.32 -23.33 1.36
C GLU A 22 -21.96 -23.91 0.96
N PHE A 23 -21.85 -24.51 -0.23
CA PHE A 23 -20.58 -25.04 -0.74
C PHE A 23 -19.75 -23.97 -1.47
N VAL A 24 -20.38 -23.04 -2.17
CA VAL A 24 -19.67 -22.00 -2.95
C VAL A 24 -19.06 -20.94 -2.03
N ALA A 25 -19.77 -20.50 -1.00
CA ALA A 25 -19.29 -19.48 -0.07
C ALA A 25 -17.93 -19.82 0.59
N PRO A 26 -17.71 -21.00 1.21
CA PRO A 26 -16.43 -21.33 1.80
C PRO A 26 -15.31 -21.45 0.76
N VAL A 27 -15.62 -21.96 -0.45
CA VAL A 27 -14.64 -22.03 -1.55
C VAL A 27 -14.18 -20.63 -1.95
N LEU A 28 -15.11 -19.67 -2.08
CA LEU A 28 -14.78 -18.28 -2.38
C LEU A 28 -13.98 -17.63 -1.26
N ILE A 29 -14.31 -17.91 0.01
CA ILE A 29 -13.54 -17.41 1.16
C ILE A 29 -12.12 -17.96 1.14
N VAL A 30 -11.94 -19.27 0.92
CA VAL A 30 -10.62 -19.89 0.84
C VAL A 30 -9.81 -19.29 -0.32
N LEU A 31 -10.42 -19.10 -1.48
CA LEU A 31 -9.76 -18.44 -2.62
C LEU A 31 -9.37 -17.00 -2.30
N PHE A 32 -10.23 -16.25 -1.62
CA PHE A 32 -9.95 -14.87 -1.22
C PHE A 32 -8.80 -14.79 -0.21
N VAL A 33 -8.79 -15.68 0.79
CA VAL A 33 -7.70 -15.77 1.78
C VAL A 33 -6.39 -16.18 1.11
N ALA A 34 -6.42 -17.17 0.20
CA ALA A 34 -5.24 -17.60 -0.54
C ALA A 34 -4.69 -16.45 -1.40
N LEU A 35 -5.55 -15.72 -2.10
CA LEU A 35 -5.17 -14.54 -2.88
C LEU A 35 -4.57 -13.45 -1.98
N TYR A 36 -5.19 -13.17 -0.84
CA TYR A 36 -4.70 -12.19 0.12
C TYR A 36 -3.30 -12.54 0.64
N ILE A 37 -3.08 -13.80 1.05
CA ILE A 37 -1.78 -14.30 1.48
C ILE A 37 -0.75 -14.19 0.34
N PHE A 38 -1.13 -14.53 -0.89
CA PHE A 38 -0.26 -14.40 -2.05
C PHE A 38 0.16 -12.95 -2.31
N VAL A 39 -0.76 -12.00 -2.23
CA VAL A 39 -0.47 -10.56 -2.38
C VAL A 39 0.49 -10.09 -1.28
N LEU A 40 0.24 -10.47 -0.01
CA LEU A 40 1.13 -10.13 1.10
C LEU A 40 2.53 -10.74 0.93
N TRP A 41 2.62 -11.99 0.50
CA TRP A 41 3.89 -12.66 0.26
C TRP A 41 4.67 -11.97 -0.86
N LYS A 42 4.03 -11.65 -1.98
CA LYS A 42 4.65 -10.91 -3.09
C LYS A 42 5.12 -9.53 -2.65
N LYS A 43 4.30 -8.81 -1.85
CA LYS A 43 4.67 -7.50 -1.29
C LYS A 43 5.93 -7.60 -0.42
N ARG A 44 6.01 -8.60 0.47
CA ARG A 44 7.20 -8.86 1.31
C ARG A 44 8.46 -9.22 0.52
N GLN A 45 8.32 -9.96 -0.57
CA GLN A 45 9.48 -10.28 -1.42
C GLN A 45 10.03 -9.02 -2.11
N ASN A 46 9.14 -8.16 -2.60
CA ASN A 46 9.52 -6.88 -3.21
C ASN A 46 10.17 -5.92 -2.20
N GLU A 47 9.77 -5.98 -0.92
CA GLU A 47 10.34 -5.19 0.17
C GLU A 47 11.83 -5.50 0.36
N LYS A 48 12.19 -6.78 0.47
CA LYS A 48 13.59 -7.22 0.69
C LYS A 48 14.56 -6.71 -0.38
N THR A 49 14.11 -6.66 -1.62
CA THR A 49 14.93 -6.16 -2.75
C THR A 49 14.99 -4.64 -2.81
N SER A 50 13.93 -3.95 -2.40
CA SER A 50 13.82 -2.48 -2.56
C SER A 50 14.38 -1.73 -1.36
N GLN A 51 14.46 -2.36 -0.19
CA GLN A 51 14.88 -1.73 1.07
C GLN A 51 16.30 -1.16 1.03
N TYR A 52 17.20 -1.72 0.22
CA TYR A 52 18.59 -1.27 0.10
C TYR A 52 18.84 -0.32 -1.07
N LYS A 53 17.82 -0.08 -1.91
CA LYS A 53 17.94 0.83 -3.04
C LYS A 53 17.58 2.25 -2.59
N LEU A 54 18.45 2.82 -1.76
CA LEU A 54 18.29 4.17 -1.24
C LEU A 54 19.46 5.05 -1.71
N THR A 55 19.14 6.31 -1.97
CA THR A 55 20.13 7.35 -2.27
C THR A 55 20.34 8.19 -1.02
N PHE A 56 21.60 8.32 -0.59
CA PHE A 56 22.00 9.14 0.55
C PHE A 56 22.54 10.47 0.02
N LEU A 57 21.92 11.56 0.47
CA LEU A 57 22.24 12.91 0.04
C LEU A 57 22.66 13.73 1.25
N GLN A 58 23.77 14.45 1.13
CA GLN A 58 24.12 15.52 2.07
C GLN A 58 23.79 16.86 1.42
N VAL A 59 22.87 17.61 2.03
CA VAL A 59 22.48 18.95 1.58
C VAL A 59 23.42 19.96 2.22
N LYS A 60 24.18 20.68 1.39
CA LYS A 60 25.05 21.78 1.82
C LYS A 60 24.32 23.09 1.63
N LEU A 61 24.36 23.93 2.66
CA LEU A 61 23.80 25.28 2.61
C LEU A 61 24.94 26.30 2.58
N PRO A 62 24.86 27.33 1.72
CA PRO A 62 25.78 28.44 1.77
C PRO A 62 25.66 29.16 3.13
N PRO A 63 26.78 29.62 3.71
CA PRO A 63 26.79 30.26 5.03
C PRO A 63 26.06 31.60 5.08
N ASP A 64 25.83 32.23 3.93
CA ASP A 64 25.13 33.51 3.75
C ASP A 64 23.64 33.34 3.41
N ASN A 65 23.16 32.10 3.27
CA ASN A 65 21.82 31.83 2.81
C ASN A 65 20.87 31.54 3.98
N GLU A 66 20.16 32.56 4.46
CA GLU A 66 18.92 32.35 5.20
C GLU A 66 17.88 31.78 4.24
N ILE A 67 17.57 30.50 4.38
CA ILE A 67 16.50 29.90 3.58
C ILE A 67 15.18 30.52 4.02
N GLU A 68 14.55 31.28 3.12
CA GLU A 68 13.22 31.79 3.34
C GLU A 68 12.26 30.63 3.63
N VAL A 69 11.43 30.78 4.67
CA VAL A 69 10.41 29.78 5.07
C VAL A 69 9.57 29.32 3.87
N LYS A 70 9.31 30.23 2.93
CA LYS A 70 8.58 29.98 1.68
C LYS A 70 9.25 28.95 0.75
N ALA A 71 10.58 28.91 0.70
CA ALA A 71 11.31 27.94 -0.10
C ALA A 71 11.21 26.53 0.52
N ALA A 72 11.24 26.44 1.84
CA ALA A 72 10.98 25.19 2.55
C ALA A 72 9.53 24.73 2.34
N GLU A 73 8.54 25.62 2.46
CA GLU A 73 7.13 25.32 2.17
C GLU A 73 6.94 24.75 0.75
N HIS A 74 7.59 25.35 -0.25
CA HIS A 74 7.55 24.85 -1.63
C HIS A 74 8.23 23.48 -1.78
N MET A 75 9.33 23.23 -1.06
CA MET A 75 9.94 21.90 -1.02
C MET A 75 8.97 20.87 -0.41
N PHE A 76 8.35 21.18 0.74
CA PHE A 76 7.40 20.29 1.40
C PHE A 76 6.14 20.04 0.56
N SER A 77 5.64 21.03 -0.20
CA SER A 77 4.50 20.82 -1.10
C SER A 77 4.81 19.81 -2.20
N ASN A 78 6.04 19.80 -2.71
CA ASN A 78 6.47 18.82 -3.71
C ASN A 78 6.54 17.40 -3.13
N LEU A 79 6.76 17.25 -1.82
CA LEU A 79 6.76 15.93 -1.17
C LEU A 79 5.37 15.27 -1.18
N MET A 80 4.29 16.05 -1.25
CA MET A 80 2.93 15.49 -1.39
C MET A 80 2.72 14.76 -2.73
N GLY A 81 3.57 15.03 -3.72
CA GLY A 81 3.56 14.34 -5.01
C GLY A 81 4.04 12.89 -4.95
N PHE A 82 4.73 12.47 -3.87
CA PHE A 82 5.24 11.10 -3.70
C PHE A 82 4.16 10.09 -3.26
N GLN A 83 2.91 10.31 -3.65
CA GLN A 83 1.83 9.35 -3.43
C GLN A 83 1.80 8.31 -4.55
N LYS A 84 1.56 7.05 -4.18
CA LYS A 84 1.35 5.96 -5.14
C LYS A 84 -0.13 5.87 -5.51
N SER A 85 -0.41 5.47 -6.75
CA SER A 85 -1.77 5.14 -7.17
C SER A 85 -2.33 3.97 -6.36
N PHE A 86 -3.66 3.87 -6.26
CA PHE A 86 -4.34 2.84 -5.46
C PHE A 86 -3.91 1.41 -5.83
N LEU A 87 -3.82 1.09 -7.12
CA LEU A 87 -3.37 -0.22 -7.56
C LEU A 87 -1.90 -0.47 -7.18
N GLN A 88 -1.05 0.56 -7.30
CA GLN A 88 0.36 0.43 -6.99
C GLN A 88 0.62 0.32 -5.47
N SER A 89 -0.20 0.94 -4.62
CA SER A 89 -0.08 0.85 -3.15
C SER A 89 -0.51 -0.50 -2.57
N ILE A 90 -1.37 -1.24 -3.28
CA ILE A 90 -1.75 -2.62 -2.89
C ILE A 90 -0.54 -3.56 -3.03
N PHE A 91 0.24 -3.42 -4.11
CA PHE A 91 1.34 -4.34 -4.41
C PHE A 91 2.73 -3.85 -3.96
N THR A 92 2.86 -2.59 -3.57
CA THR A 92 4.16 -2.00 -3.21
C THR A 92 4.07 -1.16 -1.93
N GLU A 93 5.20 -0.96 -1.27
CA GLU A 93 5.28 -0.12 -0.06
C GLU A 93 5.10 1.37 -0.37
N PRO A 94 4.63 2.19 0.59
CA PRO A 94 4.72 3.64 0.46
C PRO A 94 6.18 4.09 0.31
N PHE A 95 6.40 5.18 -0.43
CA PHE A 95 7.71 5.83 -0.44
C PHE A 95 8.02 6.38 0.95
N ARG A 96 9.28 6.28 1.38
CA ARG A 96 9.75 6.80 2.67
C ARG A 96 10.93 7.71 2.42
N ILE A 97 10.85 8.94 2.92
CA ILE A 97 11.94 9.91 2.87
C ILE A 97 12.30 10.22 4.32
N SER A 98 13.59 10.19 4.64
CA SER A 98 14.11 10.53 5.97
C SER A 98 14.97 11.78 5.89
N PHE A 99 14.80 12.67 6.86
CA PHE A 99 15.58 13.88 7.02
C PHE A 99 16.28 13.81 8.38
N GLU A 100 17.58 14.03 8.38
CA GLU A 100 18.39 14.01 9.60
C GLU A 100 19.26 15.27 9.67
N ILE A 101 19.32 15.88 10.84
CA ILE A 101 20.15 17.05 11.12
C ILE A 101 21.17 16.63 12.16
N VAL A 102 22.45 16.72 11.80
CA VAL A 102 23.55 16.26 12.65
C VAL A 102 24.46 17.44 12.97
N SER A 103 24.70 17.65 14.26
CA SER A 103 25.74 18.58 14.72
C SER A 103 27.10 17.88 14.63
N LYS A 104 28.02 18.47 13.88
CA LYS A 104 29.39 18.00 13.70
C LYS A 104 30.38 19.06 14.19
N ALA A 105 31.64 18.65 14.36
CA ALA A 105 32.70 19.56 14.76
C ALA A 105 32.94 20.71 13.76
N ASP A 106 32.64 20.48 12.48
CA ASP A 106 32.77 21.43 11.37
C ASP A 106 31.48 22.22 11.08
N GLY A 107 30.39 21.97 11.81
CA GLY A 107 29.12 22.68 11.66
C GLY A 107 27.91 21.75 11.65
N ILE A 108 26.79 22.22 11.10
CA ILE A 108 25.55 21.45 11.00
C ILE A 108 25.47 20.79 9.62
N ALA A 109 25.22 19.48 9.59
CA ALA A 109 25.01 18.73 8.35
C ALA A 109 23.54 18.31 8.22
N PHE A 110 22.99 18.46 7.02
CA PHE A 110 21.64 18.02 6.68
C PHE A 110 21.74 16.80 5.77
N TYR A 111 21.11 15.72 6.17
CA TYR A 111 21.07 14.47 5.44
C TYR A 111 19.66 14.16 4.97
N VAL A 112 19.55 13.64 3.76
CA VAL A 112 18.30 13.17 3.17
C VAL A 112 18.52 11.75 2.64
N VAL A 113 17.62 10.85 3.02
CA VAL A 113 17.56 9.49 2.48
C VAL A 113 16.26 9.34 1.72
N ALA A 114 16.36 8.98 0.44
CA ALA A 114 15.22 8.82 -0.45
C ALA A 114 15.35 7.57 -1.34
N PRO A 115 14.22 6.96 -1.76
CA PRO A 115 14.20 5.83 -2.68
C PRO A 115 14.60 6.19 -4.12
#